data_AF-A0A3N2NWB4-F1
#
_entry.id   AF-A0A3N2NWB4-F1
#
_cell.length_a   1.000
_cell.length_b   1.000
_cell.length_c   1.000
_cell.angle_alpha   90.00
_cell.angle_beta   90.00
_cell.angle_gamma   90.00
#
_symmetry.space_group_name_H-M   'P 1'
#
loop_
_entity.id
_entity.type
_entity.pdbx_description
1 polymer ?
#
loop_
_entity_poly.entity_id
_entity_poly.type
_entity_poly.pdbx_seq_one_letter_code
_entity_poly.pdbx_strand_id
1 'polypeptide(L)'
;MQTFLPYPDFRRTARCLDQRRLGKQRVEALQVLRALIRPGYGWRHHPAVRMWAGYEEALVRYGLDICAEWCATGRADTCAGTLVADLAAGCGVTRVRSQDDLAEAGELPPWLGREDLHRSHRSSLLRKDPAHYGPIFGDVPPDLPYVWPGSDRPPRCRPDEAATNAPSPPPPPE
;
A
#
# COMPACT_ATOMS: atom_id res chain seq x y z
N MET A 1 -5.71 -9.68 2.91
CA MET A 1 -4.83 -8.50 2.96
C MET A 1 -4.47 -8.16 1.53
N GLN A 2 -4.96 -7.03 1.01
CA GLN A 2 -4.71 -6.59 -0.36
C GLN A 2 -4.86 -5.07 -0.48
N THR A 3 -4.34 -4.49 -1.56
CA THR A 3 -4.66 -3.11 -1.96
C THR A 3 -5.61 -3.10 -3.15
N PHE A 4 -6.50 -2.11 -3.25
CA PHE A 4 -7.33 -1.91 -4.44
C PHE A 4 -6.88 -0.66 -5.18
N LEU A 5 -6.51 -0.82 -6.46
CA LEU A 5 -6.04 0.25 -7.35
C LEU A 5 -6.79 0.17 -8.69
N PRO A 6 -8.10 0.43 -8.73
CA PRO A 6 -8.85 0.53 -9.99
C PRO A 6 -8.43 1.71 -10.87
N TYR A 7 -7.71 2.69 -10.31
CA TYR A 7 -7.16 3.84 -11.02
C TYR A 7 -5.72 4.15 -10.55
N PRO A 8 -4.89 4.77 -11.39
CA PRO A 8 -3.54 5.19 -10.99
C PRO A 8 -3.55 6.33 -9.97
N ASP A 9 -4.55 7.20 -10.02
CA ASP A 9 -4.75 8.26 -9.03
C ASP A 9 -5.32 7.67 -7.72
N PHE A 10 -4.61 7.89 -6.61
CA PHE A 10 -4.98 7.32 -5.31
C PHE A 10 -6.28 7.90 -4.76
N ARG A 11 -6.55 9.19 -5.00
CA ARG A 11 -7.79 9.85 -4.53
C ARG A 11 -9.00 9.37 -5.32
N ARG A 12 -8.87 9.20 -6.64
CA ARG A 12 -9.90 8.64 -7.51
C ARG A 12 -10.18 7.19 -7.13
N THR A 13 -9.12 6.43 -6.83
CA THR A 13 -9.26 5.09 -6.27
C THR A 13 -10.03 5.11 -4.96
N ALA A 14 -9.71 5.99 -4.01
CA ALA A 14 -10.43 6.08 -2.74
C ALA A 14 -11.92 6.38 -2.95
N ARG A 15 -12.23 7.40 -3.76
CA ARG A 15 -13.60 7.86 -4.04
C ARG A 15 -14.50 6.81 -4.68
N CYS A 16 -13.94 5.90 -5.48
CA CYS A 16 -14.76 4.90 -6.16
C CYS A 16 -15.10 3.68 -5.30
N LEU A 17 -14.36 3.44 -4.22
CA LEU A 17 -14.58 2.28 -3.36
C LEU A 17 -15.90 2.42 -2.60
N ASP A 18 -16.66 1.34 -2.54
CA ASP A 18 -17.78 1.28 -1.60
C ASP A 18 -17.28 1.33 -0.16
N GLN A 19 -18.16 1.77 0.74
CA GLN A 19 -17.86 2.02 2.15
C GLN A 19 -17.15 0.86 2.85
N ARG A 20 -17.53 -0.39 2.54
CA ARG A 20 -16.93 -1.57 3.17
C ARG A 20 -15.48 -1.74 2.73
N ARG A 21 -15.18 -1.62 1.43
CA ARG A 21 -13.80 -1.75 0.95
C ARG A 21 -12.96 -0.53 1.28
N LEU A 22 -13.52 0.69 1.23
CA LEU A 22 -12.84 1.90 1.67
C LEU A 22 -12.38 1.78 3.14
N GLY A 23 -13.28 1.37 4.04
CA GLY A 23 -12.95 1.14 5.44
C GLY A 23 -11.88 0.07 5.63
N LYS A 24 -11.93 -1.02 4.84
CA LYS A 24 -10.95 -2.10 4.91
C LYS A 24 -9.57 -1.69 4.41
N GLN A 25 -9.49 -0.87 3.37
CA GLN A 25 -8.23 -0.44 2.76
C GLN A 25 -7.35 0.38 3.71
N ARG A 26 -7.94 1.14 4.64
CA ARG A 26 -7.18 1.83 5.72
C ARG A 26 -6.33 0.85 6.54
N VAL A 27 -6.96 -0.24 6.98
CA VAL A 27 -6.30 -1.27 7.79
C VAL A 27 -5.34 -2.12 6.96
N GLU A 28 -5.71 -2.47 5.73
CA GLU A 28 -4.86 -3.29 4.86
C GLU A 28 -3.59 -2.53 4.42
N ALA A 29 -3.66 -1.22 4.14
CA ALA A 29 -2.47 -0.42 3.86
C ALA A 29 -1.48 -0.44 5.03
N LEU A 30 -1.97 -0.29 6.28
CA LEU A 30 -1.16 -0.39 7.48
C LEU A 30 -0.54 -1.79 7.66
N GLN A 31 -1.30 -2.85 7.39
CA GLN A 31 -0.79 -4.22 7.45
C GLN A 31 0.29 -4.49 6.40
N VAL A 32 0.14 -3.96 5.19
CA VAL A 32 1.15 -4.07 4.13
C VAL A 32 2.42 -3.33 4.56
N LEU A 33 2.31 -2.10 5.07
CA LEU A 33 3.46 -1.33 5.56
C LEU A 33 4.22 -2.11 6.65
N ARG A 34 3.51 -2.65 7.63
CA ARG A 34 4.12 -3.44 8.71
C ARG A 34 4.80 -4.71 8.19
N ALA A 35 4.24 -5.37 7.18
CA ALA A 35 4.86 -6.53 6.53
C ALA A 35 6.12 -6.17 5.73
N LEU A 36 6.24 -4.91 5.29
CA LEU A 36 7.45 -4.39 4.68
C LEU A 36 8.51 -4.06 5.74
N ILE A 37 8.16 -3.33 6.81
CA ILE A 37 9.16 -2.71 7.70
C ILE A 37 9.49 -3.50 8.98
N ARG A 38 8.60 -4.37 9.46
CA ARG A 38 8.78 -5.08 10.74
C ARG A 38 9.32 -6.50 10.50
N PRO A 39 10.48 -6.87 11.07
CA PRO A 39 10.98 -8.24 11.02
C PRO A 39 9.97 -9.24 11.59
N GLY A 40 9.85 -10.40 10.97
CA GLY A 40 8.96 -11.48 11.44
C GLY A 40 7.46 -11.21 11.31
N TYR A 41 7.03 -10.05 10.80
CA TYR A 41 5.60 -9.79 10.60
C TYR A 41 5.01 -10.74 9.56
N GLY A 42 3.81 -11.26 9.85
CA GLY A 42 3.10 -12.18 8.96
C GLY A 42 2.87 -11.59 7.58
N TRP A 43 2.61 -12.44 6.58
CA TRP A 43 2.25 -12.05 5.21
C TRP A 43 3.34 -11.36 4.38
N ARG A 44 4.59 -11.32 4.84
CA ARG A 44 5.74 -10.75 4.08
C ARG A 44 5.97 -11.33 2.67
N HIS A 45 5.47 -12.55 2.41
CA HIS A 45 5.55 -13.20 1.10
C HIS A 45 4.29 -13.01 0.25
N HIS A 46 3.30 -12.29 0.76
CA HIS A 46 2.05 -12.04 0.05
C HIS A 46 2.30 -11.17 -1.20
N PRO A 47 1.70 -11.47 -2.36
CA PRO A 47 1.91 -10.72 -3.60
C PRO A 47 1.68 -9.22 -3.45
N ALA A 48 0.59 -8.82 -2.78
CA ALA A 48 0.31 -7.41 -2.50
C ALA A 48 1.41 -6.73 -1.66
N VAL A 49 2.10 -7.45 -0.78
CA VAL A 49 3.22 -6.87 -0.02
C VAL A 49 4.44 -6.69 -0.91
N ARG A 50 4.80 -7.72 -1.67
CA ARG A 50 5.94 -7.68 -2.59
C ARG A 50 5.81 -6.60 -3.67
N MET A 51 4.58 -6.32 -4.11
CA MET A 51 4.27 -5.27 -5.09
C MET A 51 4.69 -3.86 -4.62
N TRP A 52 4.63 -3.59 -3.32
CA TRP A 52 4.94 -2.28 -2.73
C TRP A 52 6.36 -2.16 -2.16
N ALA A 53 7.17 -3.21 -2.25
CA ALA A 53 8.52 -3.20 -1.71
C ALA A 53 9.37 -2.06 -2.31
N GLY A 54 10.03 -1.27 -1.46
CA GLY A 54 10.87 -0.14 -1.90
C GLY A 54 10.11 1.12 -2.30
N TYR A 55 8.79 1.10 -2.13
CA TYR A 55 7.86 2.20 -2.35
C TYR A 55 6.98 2.44 -1.10
N GLU A 56 7.56 2.28 0.09
CA GLU A 56 6.86 2.38 1.38
C GLU A 56 6.18 3.75 1.57
N GLU A 57 6.84 4.85 1.16
CA GLU A 57 6.24 6.18 1.22
C GLU A 57 5.03 6.30 0.28
N ALA A 58 5.11 5.75 -0.93
CA ALA A 58 3.98 5.76 -1.87
C ALA A 58 2.80 4.92 -1.36
N LEU A 59 3.06 3.78 -0.72
CA LEU A 59 2.03 2.99 -0.03
C LEU A 59 1.37 3.79 1.10
N VAL A 60 2.15 4.56 1.86
CA VAL A 60 1.63 5.42 2.92
C VAL A 60 0.81 6.57 2.32
N ARG A 61 1.27 7.22 1.24
CA ARG A 61 0.50 8.22 0.50
C ARG A 61 -0.85 7.66 0.05
N TYR A 62 -0.86 6.47 -0.56
CA TYR A 62 -2.09 5.74 -0.88
C TYR A 62 -2.98 5.57 0.35
N GLY A 63 -2.45 5.05 1.46
CA GLY A 63 -3.19 4.86 2.70
C GLY A 63 -3.77 6.16 3.27
N LEU A 64 -3.04 7.27 3.16
CA LEU A 64 -3.50 8.59 3.59
C LEU A 64 -4.63 9.14 2.73
N ASP A 65 -4.61 8.92 1.41
CA ASP A 65 -5.74 9.31 0.53
C ASP A 65 -6.99 8.49 0.84
N ILE A 66 -6.84 7.19 1.11
CA ILE A 66 -7.93 6.32 1.57
C ILE A 66 -8.50 6.82 2.92
N CYS A 67 -7.65 7.18 3.88
CA CYS A 67 -8.08 7.69 5.17
C CYS A 67 -8.79 9.05 5.04
N ALA A 68 -8.28 9.94 4.18
CA ALA A 68 -8.89 11.24 3.93
C ALA A 68 -10.31 11.09 3.35
N GLU A 69 -10.50 10.22 2.36
CA GLU A 69 -11.83 9.93 1.81
C GLU A 69 -12.76 9.29 2.85
N TRP A 70 -12.25 8.37 3.67
CA TRP A 70 -13.03 7.81 4.78
C TRP A 70 -13.51 8.89 5.75
N CYS A 71 -12.64 9.81 6.15
CA CYS A 71 -13.00 10.93 7.01
C CYS A 71 -14.02 11.87 6.36
N ALA A 72 -13.93 12.11 5.05
CA ALA A 72 -14.88 12.92 4.31
C ALA A 72 -16.32 12.35 4.35
N THR A 73 -16.49 11.05 4.64
CA THR A 73 -17.80 10.43 4.88
C THR A 73 -18.39 10.69 6.27
N GLY A 74 -17.72 11.52 7.10
CA GLY A 74 -18.14 11.84 8.46
C GLY A 74 -17.73 10.81 9.52
N ARG A 75 -16.76 9.93 9.20
CA ARG A 75 -16.32 8.84 10.07
C ARG A 75 -14.94 9.10 10.65
N ALA A 76 -14.73 8.70 11.90
CA ALA A 76 -13.41 8.80 12.53
C ALA A 76 -12.41 7.80 11.92
N ASP A 77 -11.15 8.22 11.81
CA ASP A 77 -10.02 7.38 11.42
C ASP A 77 -9.01 7.24 12.55
N THR A 78 -8.33 6.09 12.59
CA THR A 78 -7.21 5.79 13.51
C THR A 78 -5.97 5.29 12.78
N CYS A 79 -6.02 5.11 11.45
CA CYS A 79 -4.95 4.48 10.68
C CYS A 79 -3.91 5.50 10.17
N ALA A 80 -4.33 6.70 9.76
CA ALA A 80 -3.46 7.70 9.14
C ALA A 80 -2.28 8.09 10.03
N GLY A 81 -2.53 8.37 11.31
CA GLY A 81 -1.48 8.71 12.26
C GLY A 81 -0.49 7.55 12.48
N THR A 82 -1.00 6.31 12.54
CA THR A 82 -0.14 5.13 12.69
C THR A 82 0.70 4.86 11.43
N LEU A 83 0.15 5.07 10.23
CA LEU A 83 0.88 4.94 8.97
C LEU A 83 2.09 5.89 8.93
N VAL A 84 1.90 7.16 9.28
CA VAL A 84 2.99 8.14 9.33
C VAL A 84 4.00 7.80 10.41
N ALA A 85 3.55 7.41 11.60
CA ALA A 85 4.43 7.03 12.70
C ALA A 85 5.29 5.79 12.37
N ASP A 86 4.67 4.75 11.81
CA ASP A 86 5.37 3.53 11.40
C ASP A 86 6.38 3.83 10.26
N LEU A 87 6.03 4.69 9.30
CA LEU A 87 6.94 5.11 8.25
C LEU A 87 8.12 5.92 8.79
N ALA A 88 7.87 6.87 9.69
CA ALA A 88 8.94 7.66 10.31
C ALA A 88 9.89 6.78 11.11
N ALA A 89 9.35 5.84 11.89
CA ALA A 89 10.17 4.92 12.69
C ALA A 89 10.95 3.91 11.83
N GLY A 90 10.36 3.39 10.76
CA GLY A 90 11.00 2.37 9.91
C GLY A 90 11.92 2.94 8.83
N CYS A 91 11.58 4.10 8.27
CA CYS A 91 12.23 4.66 7.09
C CYS A 91 12.93 6.01 7.33
N GLY A 92 12.75 6.63 8.51
CA GLY A 92 13.21 8.00 8.76
C GLY A 92 12.43 9.09 8.01
N VAL A 93 11.35 8.73 7.29
CA VAL A 93 10.54 9.67 6.51
C VAL A 93 9.46 10.29 7.40
N THR A 94 9.67 11.55 7.79
CA THR A 94 8.78 12.28 8.72
C THR A 94 7.68 13.08 8.03
N ARG A 95 7.82 13.35 6.72
CA ARG A 95 6.82 14.04 5.90
C ARG A 95 6.55 13.22 4.64
N VAL A 96 5.30 12.80 4.49
CA VAL A 96 4.84 12.05 3.32
C VAL A 96 4.53 13.03 2.19
N ARG A 97 5.20 12.87 1.05
CA ARG A 97 5.01 13.70 -0.14
C ARG A 97 3.65 13.48 -0.80
N SER A 98 3.24 14.41 -1.67
CA SER A 98 2.06 14.20 -2.51
C SER A 98 2.34 13.12 -3.57
N GLN A 99 1.29 12.60 -4.21
CA GLN A 99 1.48 11.63 -5.30
C GLN A 99 2.25 12.27 -6.47
N ASP A 100 2.00 13.55 -6.77
CA ASP A 100 2.67 14.27 -7.85
C ASP A 100 4.17 14.48 -7.56
N ASP A 101 4.51 14.90 -6.33
CA ASP A 101 5.91 15.05 -5.90
C ASP A 101 6.67 13.70 -5.95
N LEU A 102 5.98 12.60 -5.60
CA LEU A 102 6.54 11.24 -5.71
C LEU A 102 6.74 10.85 -7.18
N ALA A 103 5.82 11.23 -8.07
CA ALA A 103 5.93 10.97 -9.49
C ALA A 103 7.15 11.70 -10.08
N GLU A 104 7.28 13.00 -9.78
CA GLU A 104 8.39 13.84 -10.24
C GLU A 104 9.74 13.30 -9.74
N ALA A 105 9.80 12.79 -8.51
CA ALA A 105 11.00 12.19 -7.95
C ALA A 105 11.29 10.75 -8.43
N GLY A 106 10.44 10.14 -9.27
CA GLY A 106 10.61 8.73 -9.65
C GLY A 106 10.41 7.74 -8.49
N GLU A 107 9.62 8.14 -7.49
CA GLU A 107 9.35 7.38 -6.26
C GLU A 107 7.93 6.77 -6.26
N LEU A 108 7.30 6.67 -7.42
CA LEU A 108 6.12 5.83 -7.65
C LEU A 108 6.52 4.49 -8.29
N PRO A 109 5.81 3.40 -7.95
CA PRO A 109 6.07 2.11 -8.57
C PRO A 109 5.86 2.14 -10.09
N PRO A 110 6.72 1.48 -10.90
CA PRO A 110 6.62 1.49 -12.37
C PRO A 110 5.37 0.77 -12.89
N TRP A 111 4.70 -0.01 -12.02
CA TRP A 111 3.44 -0.65 -12.37
C TRP A 111 2.23 0.27 -12.23
N LEU A 112 2.35 1.41 -11.56
CA LEU A 112 1.26 2.36 -11.41
C LEU A 112 1.02 3.05 -12.76
N GLY A 113 -0.21 2.98 -13.26
CA GLY A 113 -0.56 3.41 -14.63
C GLY A 113 -0.69 2.27 -15.62
N ARG A 114 -0.23 1.05 -15.28
CA ARG A 114 -0.43 -0.11 -16.15
C ARG A 114 -1.90 -0.53 -16.19
N GLU A 115 -2.45 -0.58 -17.39
CA GLU A 115 -3.87 -0.89 -17.58
C GLU A 115 -4.21 -2.35 -17.21
N ASP A 116 -3.29 -3.32 -17.41
CA ASP A 116 -3.53 -4.72 -17.03
C ASP A 116 -3.74 -4.88 -15.51
N LEU A 117 -2.93 -4.17 -14.71
CA LEU A 117 -3.13 -4.05 -13.27
C LEU A 117 -4.49 -3.40 -12.99
N HIS A 118 -4.71 -2.15 -13.38
CA HIS A 118 -5.91 -1.40 -13.01
C HIS A 118 -7.20 -2.11 -13.42
N ARG A 119 -7.22 -2.69 -14.63
CA ARG A 119 -8.37 -3.46 -15.14
C ARG A 119 -8.63 -4.74 -14.33
N SER A 120 -7.59 -5.45 -13.89
CA SER A 120 -7.76 -6.62 -13.01
C SER A 120 -8.30 -6.26 -11.62
N HIS A 121 -7.91 -5.10 -11.07
CA HIS A 121 -8.46 -4.60 -9.81
C HIS A 121 -9.92 -4.17 -9.99
N ARG A 122 -10.28 -3.50 -11.10
CA ARG A 122 -11.68 -3.19 -11.46
C ARG A 122 -12.53 -4.46 -11.56
N SER A 123 -12.03 -5.48 -12.27
CA SER A 123 -12.68 -6.79 -12.38
C SER A 123 -12.88 -7.45 -11.01
N SER A 124 -11.86 -7.42 -10.14
CA SER A 124 -11.97 -7.95 -8.79
C SER A 124 -12.98 -7.20 -7.94
N LEU A 125 -13.07 -5.87 -8.05
CA LEU A 125 -14.07 -5.09 -7.32
C LEU A 125 -15.48 -5.38 -7.84
N LEU A 126 -15.65 -5.49 -9.16
CA LEU A 126 -16.93 -5.85 -9.77
C LEU A 126 -17.46 -7.19 -9.27
N ARG A 127 -16.61 -8.22 -9.12
CA ARG A 127 -17.02 -9.49 -8.48
C ARG A 127 -17.50 -9.33 -7.04
N LYS A 128 -16.95 -8.35 -6.33
CA LYS A 128 -17.23 -8.15 -4.91
C LYS A 128 -18.56 -7.41 -4.71
N ASP A 129 -18.92 -6.51 -5.63
CA ASP A 129 -20.18 -5.76 -5.55
C ASP A 129 -20.63 -5.28 -6.96
N PRO A 130 -21.32 -6.14 -7.74
CA PRO A 130 -21.71 -5.80 -9.11
C PRO A 130 -22.61 -4.55 -9.19
N ALA A 131 -23.49 -4.36 -8.20
CA ALA A 131 -24.44 -3.25 -8.19
C ALA A 131 -23.74 -1.90 -7.99
N HIS A 132 -22.75 -1.84 -7.09
CA HIS A 132 -21.96 -0.63 -6.86
C HIS A 132 -21.00 -0.33 -8.02
N TYR A 133 -20.27 -1.34 -8.49
CA TYR A 133 -19.16 -1.14 -9.44
C TYR A 133 -19.57 -1.20 -10.92
N GLY A 134 -20.68 -1.85 -11.28
CA GLY A 134 -21.15 -1.95 -12.66
C GLY A 134 -21.32 -0.58 -13.34
N PRO A 135 -22.03 0.38 -12.72
CA PRO A 135 -22.15 1.74 -13.26
C PRO A 135 -20.84 2.51 -13.36
N ILE A 136 -19.81 2.12 -12.60
CA ILE A 136 -18.51 2.82 -12.51
C ILE A 136 -17.53 2.29 -13.56
N PHE A 137 -17.48 0.97 -13.75
CA PHE A 137 -16.47 0.31 -14.58
C PHE A 137 -16.98 -0.14 -15.95
N GLY A 138 -18.28 -0.06 -16.21
CA GLY A 138 -18.86 -0.42 -17.51
C GLY A 138 -18.55 -1.87 -17.88
N ASP A 139 -18.01 -2.06 -19.09
CA ASP A 139 -17.85 -3.38 -19.73
C ASP A 139 -16.62 -4.18 -19.26
N VAL A 140 -16.04 -3.87 -18.10
CA VAL A 140 -14.94 -4.67 -17.54
C VAL A 140 -15.45 -6.08 -17.22
N PRO A 141 -14.87 -7.15 -17.82
CA PRO A 141 -15.27 -8.52 -17.50
C PRO A 141 -15.05 -8.82 -16.01
N PRO A 142 -16.01 -9.47 -15.32
CA PRO A 142 -15.90 -9.75 -13.89
C PRO A 142 -15.01 -10.95 -13.58
N ASP A 143 -14.27 -11.54 -14.53
CA ASP A 143 -13.55 -12.80 -14.36
C ASP A 143 -12.06 -12.72 -14.71
N LEU A 144 -11.52 -11.50 -14.88
CA LEU A 144 -10.11 -11.32 -15.19
C LEU A 144 -9.21 -11.85 -14.04
N PRO A 145 -8.09 -12.50 -14.38
CA PRO A 145 -7.06 -12.89 -13.42
C PRO A 145 -6.56 -11.68 -12.63
N TYR A 146 -6.38 -11.84 -11.33
CA TYR A 146 -5.95 -10.75 -10.47
C TYR A 146 -4.44 -10.52 -10.57
N VAL A 147 -4.02 -9.35 -11.03
CA VAL A 147 -2.61 -9.04 -11.31
C VAL A 147 -1.95 -8.42 -10.07
N TRP A 148 -0.81 -8.99 -9.67
CA TRP A 148 0.05 -8.49 -8.60
C TRP A 148 1.50 -8.47 -9.09
N PRO A 149 1.98 -7.36 -9.68
CA PRO A 149 3.35 -7.27 -10.17
C PRO A 149 4.34 -7.30 -9.01
N GLY A 150 5.52 -7.85 -9.27
CA GLY A 150 6.65 -7.68 -8.37
C GLY A 150 7.13 -6.23 -8.38
N SER A 151 7.73 -5.79 -7.28
CA SER A 151 8.51 -4.56 -7.26
C SER A 151 9.85 -4.76 -7.97
N ASP A 152 10.35 -3.70 -8.59
CA ASP A 152 11.71 -3.57 -9.11
C ASP A 152 12.74 -3.18 -8.03
N ARG A 153 12.28 -2.93 -6.80
CA ARG A 153 13.11 -2.52 -5.66
C ARG A 153 12.95 -3.49 -4.48
N PRO A 154 14.02 -3.76 -3.70
CA PRO A 154 13.87 -4.40 -2.41
C PRO A 154 13.19 -3.45 -1.41
N PRO A 155 12.58 -3.96 -0.32
CA PRO A 155 12.08 -3.11 0.75
C PRO A 155 13.17 -2.18 1.29
N ARG A 156 12.94 -0.86 1.31
CA ARG A 156 13.95 0.13 1.72
C ARG A 156 14.11 0.19 3.24
N CYS A 157 13.02 -0.05 3.95
CA CYS A 157 12.92 0.22 5.38
C CYS A 157 13.02 -1.04 6.23
N ARG A 158 13.49 -2.14 5.64
CA ARG A 158 13.85 -3.31 6.44
C ARG A 158 15.17 -3.03 7.13
N PRO A 159 15.27 -3.24 8.45
CA PRO A 159 16.58 -3.28 9.08
C PRO A 159 17.40 -4.37 8.41
N ASP A 160 18.67 -4.08 8.15
CA ASP A 160 19.61 -4.97 7.48
C ASP A 160 19.65 -6.30 8.24
N GLU A 161 19.23 -7.41 7.61
CA GLU A 161 19.32 -8.74 8.24
C GLU A 161 20.79 -9.08 8.58
N ALA A 162 21.75 -8.48 7.85
CA ALA A 162 23.18 -8.61 8.09
C ALA A 162 23.65 -7.98 9.42
N ALA A 163 23.03 -6.87 9.87
CA ALA A 163 23.43 -6.20 11.11
C ALA A 163 22.95 -6.96 12.36
N THR A 164 21.92 -7.80 12.23
CA THR A 164 21.33 -8.55 13.36
C THR A 164 22.12 -9.83 13.69
N ASN A 165 23.04 -10.25 12.82
CA ASN A 165 23.86 -11.46 12.98
C ASN A 165 25.36 -11.17 13.23
N ALA A 166 25.72 -9.92 13.50
CA ALA A 166 27.08 -9.58 13.89
C ALA A 166 27.37 -10.17 15.29
N PRO A 167 28.46 -10.94 15.49
CA PRO A 167 28.80 -11.47 16.80
C PRO A 167 29.04 -10.31 17.79
N SER A 168 28.48 -10.43 19.00
CA SER A 168 28.69 -9.45 20.07
C SER A 168 30.18 -9.19 20.29
N PRO A 169 30.60 -7.93 20.52
CA PRO A 169 31.98 -7.65 20.90
C PRO A 169 32.33 -8.38 22.21
N PRO A 170 33.57 -8.90 22.37
CA PRO A 170 33.97 -9.54 23.61
C PRO A 170 33.88 -8.55 24.78
N PRO A 171 33.57 -9.03 26.00
CA PRO A 171 33.53 -8.17 27.18
C PRO A 171 34.91 -7.53 27.43
N PRO A 172 34.96 -6.32 28.03
CA PRO A 172 36.22 -5.67 28.37
C PRO A 172 37.00 -6.50 29.41
N PRO A 173 38.35 -6.47 29.37
CA PRO A 173 39.17 -7.17 30.36
C PRO A 173 39.04 -6.52 31.76
N GLU A 174 39.05 -7.37 32.79
CA GLU A 174 39.05 -7.00 34.23
C GLU A 174 40.30 -6.25 34.67
#